data_AF-A0A4W5JCG5-F1
#
_entry.id   AF-A0A4W5JCG5-F1
#
_cell.length_a   1.000
_cell.length_b   1.000
_cell.length_c   1.000
_cell.angle_alpha   90.00
_cell.angle_beta   90.00
_cell.angle_gamma   90.00
#
_symmetry.space_group_name_H-M   'P 1'
#
loop_
_entity.id
_entity.type
_entity.pdbx_description
1 polymer ?
#
loop_
_entity_poly.entity_id
_entity_poly.type
_entity_poly.pdbx_seq_one_letter_code
_entity_poly.pdbx_strand_id
1 'polypeptide(L)'
;MERLLQQVRATHTHYSCGDTSKLQNPSRKQSVSRSLKHLFNSSNKFVKTLKRGVYLAAVFYHKDSLLVTTEDQIPIVEVDDCYGSSLMQDFLWFTKLSCMWEDVRWLRQSMSVSMSSSSTLQARQKMLAAAGQLQSLLGTHNLGRVHYEPIKDRHGNVLLVTIRDMESQYSFFSGKWMQVSKLQSQRKSLSTPEEPYALDILLITIQDISAYQRRSQHRLTSGLYLGYLKLSSSVDQIRVLVPQRIPNMLCHARVRDNANVSREEWDWLQRLSNIEDGEKERMEGEREGVDQTTDSNTPLLYYELQTALKALLKLINLPLHQVHKHTLTHVRLHTQTQTQTHTPIF
;
A
#
# COMPACT_ATOMS: atom_id res chain seq x y z
N MET A 1 -5.78 1.00 -14.34
CA MET A 1 -5.80 2.18 -13.46
C MET A 1 -5.22 3.42 -14.13
N GLU A 2 -4.03 3.43 -14.75
CA GLU A 2 -3.53 4.64 -15.46
C GLU A 2 -4.47 5.16 -16.55
N ARG A 3 -5.02 4.30 -17.41
CA ARG A 3 -6.03 4.72 -18.39
C ARG A 3 -7.32 5.20 -17.75
N LEU A 4 -7.72 4.59 -16.64
CA LEU A 4 -8.95 4.92 -15.90
C LEU A 4 -8.78 6.23 -15.11
N LEU A 5 -7.59 6.47 -14.55
CA LEU A 5 -7.17 7.73 -13.94
C LEU A 5 -6.99 8.80 -15.00
N GLN A 6 -6.47 8.49 -16.19
CA GLN A 6 -6.46 9.40 -17.34
C GLN A 6 -7.88 9.73 -17.81
N GLN A 7 -8.81 8.77 -17.80
CA GLN A 7 -10.21 8.98 -18.15
C GLN A 7 -10.92 9.86 -17.12
N VAL A 8 -10.68 9.62 -15.82
CA VAL A 8 -11.14 10.46 -14.70
C VAL A 8 -10.53 11.87 -14.81
N ARG A 9 -9.22 11.98 -15.08
CA ARG A 9 -8.54 13.25 -15.33
C ARG A 9 -9.16 14.00 -16.53
N ALA A 10 -9.44 13.32 -17.63
CA ALA A 10 -10.03 13.90 -18.84
C ALA A 10 -11.50 14.34 -18.65
N THR A 11 -12.26 13.64 -17.82
CA THR A 11 -13.63 14.06 -17.45
C THR A 11 -13.61 15.24 -16.47
N HIS A 12 -12.58 15.39 -15.64
CA HIS A 12 -12.47 16.47 -14.67
C HIS A 12 -11.71 17.72 -15.15
N THR A 13 -10.90 17.64 -16.23
CA THR A 13 -10.32 18.83 -16.88
C THR A 13 -11.39 19.80 -17.38
N HIS A 14 -12.60 19.30 -17.64
CA HIS A 14 -13.74 20.11 -18.07
C HIS A 14 -14.37 20.97 -16.94
N TYR A 15 -13.97 20.73 -15.68
CA TYR A 15 -14.42 21.47 -14.49
C TYR A 15 -13.38 22.44 -13.91
N SER A 16 -12.20 22.56 -14.54
CA SER A 16 -11.26 23.62 -14.20
C SER A 16 -11.84 24.95 -14.65
N CYS A 17 -12.50 25.64 -13.71
CA CYS A 17 -12.90 27.03 -13.85
C CYS A 17 -11.68 27.83 -14.32
N GLY A 18 -11.75 28.33 -15.56
CA GLY A 18 -10.72 29.16 -16.14
C GLY A 18 -10.52 30.42 -15.30
N ASP A 19 -9.26 30.83 -15.17
CA ASP A 19 -8.87 32.17 -14.74
C ASP A 19 -9.70 33.21 -15.50
N THR A 20 -10.64 33.85 -14.82
CA THR A 20 -11.28 35.09 -15.30
C THR A 20 -10.73 36.24 -14.48
N SER A 21 -9.82 36.96 -15.14
CA SER A 21 -9.31 38.26 -14.74
C SER A 21 -10.45 39.24 -14.46
N LYS A 22 -10.42 39.83 -13.26
CA LYS A 22 -10.93 41.14 -12.83
C LYS A 22 -12.40 41.50 -13.15
N LEU A 23 -13.15 41.81 -12.10
CA LEU A 23 -13.86 43.09 -11.92
C LEU A 23 -14.22 43.26 -10.43
N GLN A 24 -13.65 44.28 -9.79
CA GLN A 24 -13.99 44.73 -8.44
C GLN A 24 -15.37 45.39 -8.44
N ASN A 25 -16.17 45.13 -7.41
CA ASN A 25 -17.27 46.02 -7.01
C ASN A 25 -17.14 46.31 -5.50
N PRO A 26 -17.11 47.60 -5.08
CA PRO A 26 -16.86 47.98 -3.70
C PRO A 26 -18.20 48.22 -2.97
N SER A 27 -18.67 47.26 -2.17
CA SER A 27 -19.59 47.53 -1.04
C SER A 27 -20.17 46.24 -0.46
N ARG A 28 -19.49 45.69 0.55
CA ARG A 28 -20.11 45.06 1.71
C ARG A 28 -19.02 44.78 2.73
N LYS A 29 -19.11 45.45 3.88
CA LYS A 29 -18.23 45.21 5.04
C LYS A 29 -18.37 43.75 5.45
N GLN A 30 -17.43 42.91 5.02
CA GLN A 30 -17.34 41.53 5.47
C GLN A 30 -16.80 41.54 6.89
N SER A 31 -17.67 41.18 7.83
CA SER A 31 -17.34 40.96 9.24
C SER A 31 -16.19 39.95 9.35
N VAL A 32 -15.03 40.41 9.79
CA VAL A 32 -13.83 39.60 9.98
C VAL A 32 -13.91 38.97 11.37
N SER A 33 -14.74 37.94 11.55
CA SER A 33 -14.68 37.10 12.75
C SER A 33 -14.80 35.62 12.42
N ARG A 34 -13.88 35.14 11.58
CA ARG A 34 -13.56 33.70 11.54
C ARG A 34 -12.10 33.51 11.94
N SER A 35 -11.91 33.40 13.26
CA SER A 35 -10.85 32.70 13.96
C SER A 35 -9.44 32.79 13.33
N LEU A 36 -8.64 33.72 13.86
CA LEU A 36 -7.18 33.79 13.71
C LEU A 36 -6.45 32.46 14.01
N LYS A 37 -7.11 31.46 14.62
CA LYS A 37 -6.51 30.15 14.93
C LYS A 37 -6.04 29.38 13.68
N HIS A 38 -6.68 29.56 12.52
CA HIS A 38 -6.24 28.88 11.29
C HIS A 38 -5.00 29.51 10.63
N LEU A 39 -4.66 30.76 10.98
CA LEU A 39 -3.48 31.44 10.45
C LEU A 39 -2.18 31.01 11.14
N PHE A 40 -2.27 30.44 12.35
CA PHE A 40 -1.10 30.00 13.12
C PHE A 40 -0.80 28.49 13.00
N ASN A 41 -1.68 27.71 12.34
CA ASN A 41 -1.52 26.25 12.23
C ASN A 41 -0.74 25.78 11.00
N SER A 42 -0.33 26.69 10.11
CA SER A 42 0.49 26.36 8.93
C SER A 42 1.97 26.61 9.24
N SER A 43 2.56 25.82 10.13
CA SER A 43 4.00 25.92 10.35
C SER A 43 4.71 25.43 9.08
N ASN A 44 5.35 26.33 8.32
CA ASN A 44 6.15 25.97 7.13
C ASN A 44 7.50 25.36 7.53
N LYS A 45 7.53 24.53 8.57
CA LYS A 45 8.76 23.99 9.16
C LYS A 45 8.62 22.49 9.38
N PHE A 46 9.76 21.82 9.43
CA PHE A 46 9.82 20.43 9.85
C PHE A 46 9.67 20.33 11.37
N VAL A 47 9.00 19.27 11.81
CA VAL A 47 8.84 18.93 13.22
C VAL A 47 10.18 18.41 13.76
N LYS A 48 10.68 19.07 14.82
CA LYS A 48 11.94 18.67 15.47
C LYS A 48 11.78 17.61 16.55
N THR A 49 10.62 17.62 17.20
CA THR A 49 10.32 16.73 18.33
C THR A 49 8.87 16.30 18.20
N LEU A 50 8.64 14.99 18.30
CA LEU A 50 7.31 14.42 18.25
C LEU A 50 6.63 14.60 19.62
N LYS A 51 5.44 15.19 19.61
CA LYS A 51 4.46 15.10 20.70
C LYS A 51 3.40 14.08 20.32
N ARG A 52 2.54 13.66 21.27
CA ARG A 52 1.43 12.75 20.95
C ARG A 52 0.63 13.27 19.74
N GLY A 53 0.52 12.45 18.69
CA GLY A 53 -0.10 12.86 17.43
C GLY A 53 0.28 11.97 16.24
N VAL A 54 -0.22 12.35 15.06
CA VAL A 54 0.05 11.71 13.77
C VAL A 54 0.95 12.61 12.94
N TYR A 55 1.98 12.01 12.34
CA TYR A 55 2.97 12.71 11.55
C TYR A 55 3.21 12.02 10.22
N LEU A 56 3.70 12.77 9.25
CA LEU A 56 4.13 12.28 7.95
C LEU A 56 5.63 12.50 7.80
N ALA A 57 6.38 11.41 7.64
CA ALA A 57 7.81 11.39 7.43
C ALA A 57 8.14 11.11 5.97
N ALA A 58 9.16 11.80 5.44
CA ALA A 58 9.65 11.60 4.08
C ALA A 58 11.05 11.03 4.06
N VAL A 59 11.18 9.78 3.60
CA VAL A 59 12.43 9.05 3.50
C VAL A 59 12.84 8.97 2.03
N PHE A 60 13.79 9.82 1.64
CA PHE A 60 14.47 9.69 0.36
C PHE A 60 15.80 9.01 0.64
N TYR A 61 16.08 7.90 -0.04
CA TYR A 61 17.32 7.16 0.15
C TYR A 61 18.03 6.95 -1.18
N HIS A 62 19.35 6.89 -1.13
CA HIS A 62 20.20 6.46 -2.22
C HIS A 62 21.38 5.69 -1.61
N LYS A 63 21.46 4.40 -1.94
CA LYS A 63 22.37 3.45 -1.27
C LYS A 63 22.15 3.52 0.25
N ASP A 64 23.20 3.76 1.03
CA ASP A 64 23.16 3.85 2.51
C ASP A 64 23.02 5.28 3.04
N SER A 65 22.57 6.23 2.21
CA SER A 65 22.38 7.63 2.60
C SER A 65 20.93 8.05 2.52
N LEU A 66 20.50 8.88 3.47
CA LEU A 66 19.19 9.50 3.53
C LEU A 66 19.29 10.99 3.26
N LEU A 67 18.28 11.54 2.61
CA LEU A 67 18.05 12.98 2.61
C LEU A 67 17.57 13.41 3.99
N VAL A 68 18.28 14.35 4.59
CA VAL A 68 17.93 14.98 5.87
C VAL A 68 17.86 16.48 5.72
N THR A 69 17.18 17.13 6.66
CA THR A 69 17.11 18.59 6.74
C THR A 69 18.49 19.18 7.00
N THR A 70 18.62 20.50 6.87
CA THR A 70 19.84 21.23 7.23
C THR A 70 20.27 21.01 8.68
N GLU A 71 19.32 20.65 9.55
CA GLU A 71 19.50 20.32 10.96
C GLU A 71 19.70 18.80 11.23
N ASP A 72 20.04 18.01 10.22
CA ASP A 72 20.44 16.60 10.35
C ASP A 72 19.27 15.68 10.77
N GLN A 73 18.04 16.06 10.44
CA GLN A 73 16.83 15.31 10.82
C GLN A 73 16.07 14.77 9.61
N ILE A 74 15.32 13.68 9.80
CA ILE A 74 14.38 13.21 8.78
C ILE A 74 13.31 14.29 8.58
N PRO A 75 12.96 14.66 7.33
CA PRO A 75 11.87 15.59 7.05
C PRO A 75 10.53 15.05 7.57
N ILE A 76 9.95 15.72 8.57
CA ILE A 76 8.68 15.32 9.19
C ILE A 76 7.77 16.54 9.30
N VAL A 77 6.48 16.35 9.02
CA VAL A 77 5.42 17.34 9.28
C VAL A 77 4.32 16.72 10.12
N GLU A 78 3.62 17.57 10.87
CA GLU A 78 2.44 17.17 11.65
C GLU A 78 1.24 16.99 10.72
N VAL A 79 0.47 15.93 10.95
CA VAL A 79 -0.81 15.67 10.28
C VAL A 79 -1.93 16.11 11.20
N ASP A 80 -1.95 15.57 12.41
CA ASP A 80 -3.01 15.82 13.38
C ASP A 80 -2.51 15.60 14.81
N ASP A 81 -3.07 16.32 15.78
CA ASP A 81 -2.77 16.17 17.22
C ASP A 81 -3.55 15.01 17.86
N CYS A 82 -4.58 14.52 17.16
CA CYS A 82 -5.44 13.41 17.58
C CYS A 82 -5.61 12.40 16.45
N TYR A 83 -5.77 11.11 16.78
CA TYR A 83 -6.25 10.12 15.82
C TYR A 83 -7.54 9.46 16.33
N GLY A 84 -8.55 9.40 15.46
CA GLY A 84 -9.80 8.69 15.73
C GLY A 84 -9.66 7.18 15.58
N SER A 85 -10.71 6.43 15.91
CA SER A 85 -10.77 4.97 15.74
C SER A 85 -10.62 4.51 14.28
N SER A 86 -10.84 5.40 13.30
CA SER A 86 -10.75 5.10 11.86
C SER A 86 -9.34 5.23 11.26
N LEU A 87 -8.29 5.50 12.06
CA LEU A 87 -6.95 5.81 11.55
C LEU A 87 -6.44 4.82 10.50
N MET A 88 -6.69 3.51 10.67
CA MET A 88 -6.26 2.53 9.67
C MET A 88 -6.98 2.69 8.33
N GLN A 89 -8.29 2.95 8.32
CA GLN A 89 -9.03 3.14 7.07
C GLN A 89 -8.53 4.37 6.32
N ASP A 90 -8.23 5.45 7.06
CA ASP A 90 -7.69 6.69 6.49
C ASP A 90 -6.25 6.50 6.02
N PHE A 91 -5.46 5.71 6.74
CA PHE A 91 -4.13 5.30 6.31
C PHE A 91 -4.16 4.47 5.01
N LEU A 92 -5.04 3.47 4.90
CA LEU A 92 -5.17 2.67 3.68
C LEU A 92 -5.60 3.53 2.48
N TRP A 93 -6.46 4.52 2.70
CA TRP A 93 -6.78 5.53 1.69
C TRP A 93 -5.54 6.36 1.31
N PHE A 94 -4.76 6.80 2.30
CA PHE A 94 -3.54 7.57 2.08
C PHE A 94 -2.46 6.76 1.33
N THR A 95 -2.37 5.45 1.55
CA THR A 95 -1.46 4.58 0.80
C THR A 95 -1.81 4.56 -0.69
N LYS A 96 -3.10 4.64 -1.06
CA LYS A 96 -3.53 4.76 -2.46
C LYS A 96 -3.13 6.11 -3.08
N LEU A 97 -3.15 7.19 -2.29
CA LEU A 97 -2.69 8.51 -2.72
C LEU A 97 -1.23 8.47 -3.18
N SER A 98 -0.41 7.56 -2.64
CA SER A 98 0.98 7.40 -3.06
C SER A 98 1.18 6.95 -4.51
N CYS A 99 0.10 6.58 -5.21
CA CYS A 99 0.09 6.31 -6.65
C CYS A 99 -0.20 7.54 -7.51
N MET A 100 -0.54 8.68 -6.92
CA MET A 100 -1.08 9.85 -7.62
C MET A 100 -0.69 11.16 -6.94
N TRP A 101 0.59 11.28 -6.54
CA TRP A 101 1.06 12.48 -5.84
C TRP A 101 0.88 13.79 -6.62
N GLU A 102 0.87 13.72 -7.95
CA GLU A 102 0.60 14.85 -8.85
C GLU A 102 -0.78 15.48 -8.59
N ASP A 103 -1.76 14.64 -8.22
CA ASP A 103 -3.15 15.04 -8.04
C ASP A 103 -3.40 15.62 -6.63
N VAL A 104 -2.40 15.63 -5.73
CA VAL A 104 -2.53 16.17 -4.35
C VAL A 104 -3.01 17.62 -4.35
N ARG A 105 -2.45 18.46 -5.24
CA ARG A 105 -2.84 19.88 -5.34
C ARG A 105 -4.33 20.01 -5.66
N TRP A 106 -4.81 19.24 -6.63
CA TRP A 106 -6.21 19.23 -7.03
C TRP A 106 -7.11 18.67 -5.91
N LEU A 107 -6.76 17.51 -5.34
CA LEU A 107 -7.51 16.87 -4.25
C LEU A 107 -7.69 17.80 -3.04
N ARG A 108 -6.64 18.54 -2.68
CA ARG A 108 -6.70 19.56 -1.61
C ARG A 108 -7.73 20.64 -1.90
N GLN A 109 -7.73 21.17 -3.13
CA GLN A 109 -8.66 22.21 -3.54
C GLN A 109 -10.10 21.68 -3.54
N SER A 110 -10.34 20.52 -4.16
CA SER A 110 -11.67 19.90 -4.23
C SER A 110 -12.24 19.59 -2.84
N MET A 111 -11.42 19.07 -1.93
CA MET A 111 -11.89 18.75 -0.57
C MET A 111 -12.07 20.00 0.29
N SER A 112 -11.32 21.08 0.08
CA SER A 112 -11.43 22.31 0.88
C SER A 112 -12.77 23.06 0.72
N VAL A 113 -13.47 22.84 -0.39
CA VAL A 113 -14.77 23.45 -0.68
C VAL A 113 -15.91 22.79 0.13
N SER A 114 -15.68 21.57 0.63
CA SER A 114 -16.65 20.84 1.46
C SER A 114 -16.48 21.18 2.94
N MET A 115 -17.39 22.00 3.49
CA MET A 115 -17.57 22.18 4.94
C MET A 115 -18.23 20.93 5.55
N SER A 116 -17.57 19.78 5.46
CA SER A 116 -18.08 18.52 6.01
C SER A 116 -17.78 18.42 7.50
N SER A 117 -18.78 18.01 8.28
CA SER A 117 -18.63 17.60 9.68
C SER A 117 -18.10 16.17 9.84
N SER A 118 -17.83 15.46 8.73
CA SER A 118 -17.28 14.10 8.76
C SER A 118 -15.84 14.10 9.30
N SER A 119 -15.62 13.43 10.42
CA SER A 119 -14.29 13.23 11.00
C SER A 119 -13.33 12.54 10.02
N THR A 120 -13.82 11.57 9.25
CA THR A 120 -13.06 10.89 8.19
C THR A 120 -12.59 11.87 7.11
N LEU A 121 -13.48 12.77 6.63
CA LEU A 121 -13.08 13.74 5.61
C LEU A 121 -12.04 14.72 6.15
N GLN A 122 -12.21 15.18 7.39
CA GLN A 122 -11.28 16.08 8.07
C GLN A 122 -9.90 15.43 8.24
N ALA A 123 -9.83 14.17 8.67
CA ALA A 123 -8.58 13.43 8.78
C ALA A 123 -7.85 13.32 7.43
N ARG A 124 -8.58 12.99 6.36
CA ARG A 124 -8.02 12.90 5.00
C ARG A 124 -7.58 14.26 4.45
N GLN A 125 -8.31 15.33 4.75
CA GLN A 125 -7.91 16.71 4.42
C GLN A 125 -6.59 17.08 5.11
N LYS A 126 -6.43 16.74 6.40
CA LYS A 126 -5.19 16.96 7.15
C LYS A 126 -4.02 16.16 6.58
N MET A 127 -4.24 14.88 6.21
CA MET A 127 -3.22 14.06 5.54
C MET A 127 -2.79 14.65 4.19
N LEU A 128 -3.74 15.17 3.40
CA LEU A 128 -3.43 15.86 2.14
C LEU A 128 -2.69 17.17 2.36
N ALA A 129 -3.07 17.94 3.38
CA ALA A 129 -2.39 19.18 3.75
C ALA A 129 -0.92 18.91 4.13
N ALA A 130 -0.68 17.90 4.97
CA ALA A 130 0.65 17.44 5.35
C ALA A 130 1.47 16.95 4.13
N ALA A 131 0.88 16.15 3.23
CA ALA A 131 1.55 15.72 2.01
C ALA A 131 1.93 16.90 1.11
N GLY A 132 1.00 17.84 0.91
CA GLY A 132 1.25 19.06 0.13
C GLY A 132 2.31 19.97 0.77
N GLN A 133 2.36 20.02 2.10
CA GLN A 133 3.39 20.75 2.84
C GLN A 133 4.78 20.11 2.64
N LEU A 134 4.90 18.78 2.75
CA LEU A 134 6.17 18.09 2.46
C LEU A 134 6.62 18.31 1.02
N GLN A 135 5.71 18.20 0.06
CA GLN A 135 6.02 18.47 -1.35
C GLN A 135 6.59 19.89 -1.54
N SER A 136 5.97 20.88 -0.88
CA SER A 136 6.43 22.27 -0.91
C SER A 136 7.80 22.46 -0.25
N LEU A 137 8.01 21.91 0.94
CA LEU A 137 9.25 22.09 1.70
C LEU A 137 10.44 21.39 1.05
N LEU A 138 10.21 20.22 0.45
CA LEU A 138 11.24 19.42 -0.21
C LEU A 138 11.43 19.77 -1.69
N GLY A 139 10.55 20.59 -2.28
CA GLY A 139 10.65 20.98 -3.69
C GLY A 139 10.38 19.83 -4.67
N THR A 140 9.60 18.81 -4.27
CA THR A 140 9.28 17.66 -5.12
C THR A 140 7.79 17.33 -5.08
N HIS A 141 7.22 16.97 -6.23
CA HIS A 141 5.86 16.45 -6.29
C HIS A 141 5.77 14.96 -5.95
N ASN A 142 6.86 14.21 -6.01
CA ASN A 142 6.85 12.78 -5.76
C ASN A 142 7.54 12.46 -4.43
N LEU A 143 6.77 11.98 -3.45
CA LEU A 143 7.25 11.55 -2.13
C LEU A 143 7.59 10.05 -2.07
N GLY A 144 7.41 9.30 -3.16
CA GLY A 144 7.67 7.85 -3.22
C GLY A 144 6.44 7.01 -2.94
N ARG A 145 6.55 5.92 -2.19
CA ARG A 145 5.41 5.09 -1.75
C ARG A 145 5.23 5.17 -0.25
N VAL A 146 4.00 5.10 0.22
CA VAL A 146 3.73 4.97 1.65
C VAL A 146 4.13 3.56 2.09
N HIS A 147 4.87 3.46 3.19
CA HIS A 147 5.20 2.18 3.83
C HIS A 147 3.90 1.45 4.20
N TYR A 148 3.89 0.12 4.13
CA TYR A 148 2.64 -0.64 4.22
C TYR A 148 1.97 -0.59 5.59
N GLU A 149 2.71 -0.21 6.63
CA GLU A 149 2.19 -0.04 7.98
C GLU A 149 2.69 1.26 8.63
N PRO A 150 1.86 1.91 9.46
CA PRO A 150 2.30 3.05 10.24
C PRO A 150 3.17 2.60 11.41
N ILE A 151 4.22 3.36 11.72
CA ILE A 151 5.05 3.12 12.90
C ILE A 151 4.36 3.76 14.09
N LYS A 152 4.13 2.99 15.15
CA LYS A 152 3.47 3.45 16.38
C LYS A 152 4.39 3.22 17.56
N ASP A 153 4.49 4.20 18.45
CA ASP A 153 5.15 4.02 19.75
C ASP A 153 4.16 3.96 20.91
N ARG A 154 4.68 3.66 22.11
CA ARG A 154 3.89 3.60 23.35
C ARG A 154 3.42 4.97 23.86
N HIS A 155 4.00 6.05 23.34
CA HIS A 155 3.67 7.42 23.73
C HIS A 155 2.48 7.98 22.91
N GLY A 156 1.93 7.18 22.00
CA GLY A 156 0.80 7.56 21.15
C GLY A 156 1.22 8.38 19.93
N ASN A 157 2.48 8.34 19.53
CA ASN A 157 2.93 8.90 18.27
C ASN A 157 2.72 7.89 17.15
N VAL A 158 2.21 8.38 16.01
CA VAL A 158 2.06 7.60 14.79
C VAL A 158 2.84 8.27 13.66
N LEU A 159 3.79 7.56 13.06
CA LEU A 159 4.48 7.99 11.85
C LEU A 159 3.92 7.27 10.64
N LEU A 160 3.35 8.04 9.72
CA LEU A 160 3.12 7.63 8.34
C LEU A 160 4.42 7.87 7.58
N VAL A 161 4.97 6.84 6.94
CA VAL A 161 6.29 6.92 6.32
C VAL A 161 6.14 6.84 4.81
N THR A 162 6.72 7.81 4.09
CA THR A 162 6.90 7.72 2.64
C THR A 162 8.33 7.36 2.31
N ILE A 163 8.55 6.50 1.32
CA ILE A 163 9.85 5.94 0.95
C ILE A 163 10.06 6.11 -0.55
N ARG A 164 11.14 6.78 -0.92
CA ARG A 164 11.55 6.95 -2.31
C ARG A 164 13.01 6.55 -2.49
N ASP A 165 13.22 5.58 -3.38
CA ASP A 165 14.54 5.26 -3.91
C ASP A 165 14.92 6.33 -4.94
N MET A 166 16.12 6.86 -4.82
CA MET A 166 16.65 7.91 -5.69
C MET A 166 17.83 7.34 -6.45
N GLU A 167 17.80 7.44 -7.78
CA GLU A 167 18.89 6.96 -8.65
C GLU A 167 20.19 7.75 -8.42
N SER A 168 20.09 9.00 -8.01
CA SER A 168 21.22 9.86 -7.70
C SER A 168 20.90 10.88 -6.60
N GLN A 169 21.95 11.42 -6.00
CA GLN A 169 21.86 12.48 -5.00
C GLN A 169 21.68 13.84 -5.69
N TYR A 170 20.45 14.14 -6.15
CA TYR A 170 20.17 15.45 -6.74
C TYR A 170 20.36 16.57 -5.72
N SER A 171 21.02 17.67 -6.14
CA SER A 171 21.26 18.87 -5.30
C SER A 171 20.06 19.82 -5.21
N PHE A 172 18.95 19.54 -5.89
CA PHE A 172 17.77 20.43 -5.90
C PHE A 172 16.91 20.35 -4.64
N PHE A 173 17.12 19.34 -3.79
CA PHE A 173 16.41 19.24 -2.52
C PHE A 173 16.98 20.25 -1.52
N SER A 174 16.11 20.84 -0.71
CA SER A 174 16.45 21.76 0.39
C SER A 174 17.16 21.10 1.59
N GLY A 175 17.76 19.93 1.38
CA GLY A 175 18.36 19.07 2.40
C GLY A 175 19.77 18.62 2.05
N LYS A 176 20.35 17.81 2.94
CA LYS A 176 21.68 17.22 2.78
C LYS A 176 21.59 15.71 2.83
N TRP A 177 22.52 15.03 2.16
CA TRP A 177 22.62 13.57 2.20
C TRP A 177 23.49 13.15 3.38
N MET A 178 22.99 12.25 4.21
CA MET A 178 23.71 11.72 5.36
C MET A 178 23.64 10.19 5.40
N GLN A 179 24.75 9.54 5.71
CA GLN A 179 24.79 8.10 5.92
C GLN A 179 23.86 7.69 7.07
N VAL A 180 23.15 6.57 6.88
CA VAL A 180 22.25 5.99 7.89
C VAL A 180 22.99 5.73 9.21
N SER A 181 24.19 5.15 9.14
CA SER A 181 25.05 4.89 10.32
C SER A 181 25.38 6.17 11.09
N LYS A 182 25.67 7.26 10.39
CA LYS A 182 25.93 8.57 10.99
C LYS A 182 24.69 9.10 11.71
N LEU A 183 23.52 9.04 11.07
CA LEU A 183 22.25 9.44 11.69
C LEU A 183 21.92 8.63 12.95
N GLN A 184 22.12 7.31 12.89
CA GLN A 184 21.90 6.43 14.03
C GLN A 184 22.86 6.74 15.19
N SER A 185 24.14 7.02 14.90
CA SER A 185 25.15 7.32 15.93
C SER A 185 25.03 8.71 16.55
N GLN A 186 24.66 9.73 15.77
CA GLN A 186 24.60 11.13 16.25
C GLN A 186 23.33 11.43 17.05
N ARG A 187 22.33 10.56 16.93
CA ARG A 187 21.04 10.76 17.54
C ARG A 187 21.11 10.53 19.04
N LYS A 188 20.93 11.61 19.80
CA LYS A 188 20.73 11.58 21.24
C LYS A 188 19.25 11.33 21.52
N SER A 189 18.80 10.09 21.40
CA SER A 189 17.43 9.74 21.79
C SER A 189 17.30 9.66 23.32
N LEU A 190 16.14 10.04 23.83
CA LEU A 190 15.73 9.82 25.22
C LEU A 190 15.01 8.47 25.40
N SER A 191 14.89 7.66 24.33
CA SER A 191 14.25 6.35 24.37
C SER A 191 15.00 5.35 25.24
N THR A 192 14.26 4.46 25.91
CA THR A 192 14.82 3.23 26.44
C THR A 192 14.75 2.10 25.41
N PRO A 193 15.59 1.06 25.51
CA PRO A 193 15.51 -0.11 24.62
C PRO A 193 14.14 -0.80 24.67
N GLU A 194 13.45 -0.80 25.82
CA GLU A 194 12.12 -1.40 25.96
C GLU A 194 10.99 -0.55 25.35
N GLU A 195 11.18 0.77 25.28
CA GLU A 195 10.16 1.73 24.84
C GLU A 195 10.75 2.76 23.85
N PRO A 196 11.07 2.33 22.62
CA PRO A 196 11.59 3.23 21.60
C PRO A 196 10.52 4.21 21.11
N TYR A 197 10.91 5.48 20.90
CA TYR A 197 10.02 6.44 20.24
C TYR A 197 9.84 6.08 18.75
N ALA A 198 8.74 6.51 18.14
CA ALA A 198 8.40 6.13 16.77
C ALA A 198 9.50 6.48 15.76
N LEU A 199 10.21 7.59 15.98
CA LEU A 199 11.32 8.01 15.13
C LEU A 199 12.60 7.17 15.34
N ASP A 200 12.79 6.62 16.53
CA ASP A 200 13.88 5.67 16.80
C ASP A 200 13.58 4.32 16.12
N ILE A 201 12.33 3.85 16.22
CA ILE A 201 11.86 2.67 15.49
C ILE A 201 12.10 2.85 13.98
N LEU A 202 11.74 4.00 13.42
CA LEU A 202 11.99 4.31 12.00
C LEU A 202 13.47 4.20 11.63
N LEU A 203 14.36 4.78 12.43
CA LEU A 203 15.81 4.78 12.14
C LEU A 203 16.43 3.40 12.32
N ILE A 204 16.01 2.63 13.32
CA ILE A 204 16.46 1.25 13.54
C ILE A 204 16.03 0.36 12.37
N THR A 205 14.78 0.52 11.90
CA THR A 205 14.18 -0.33 10.87
C THR A 205 14.33 0.21 9.44
N ILE A 206 15.03 1.33 9.23
CA ILE A 206 15.07 2.03 7.94
C ILE A 206 15.61 1.15 6.80
N GLN A 207 16.60 0.31 7.10
CA GLN A 207 17.19 -0.60 6.12
C GLN A 207 16.21 -1.71 5.73
N ASP A 208 15.45 -2.26 6.69
CA ASP A 208 14.40 -3.24 6.45
C ASP A 208 13.25 -2.66 5.64
N ILE A 209 12.86 -1.42 5.98
CA ILE A 209 11.84 -0.64 5.29
C ILE A 209 12.24 -0.40 3.82
N SER A 210 13.47 0.05 3.58
CA SER A 210 14.00 0.26 2.21
C SER A 210 14.14 -1.07 1.45
N ALA A 211 14.57 -2.14 2.12
CA ALA A 211 14.67 -3.46 1.50
C ALA A 211 13.29 -4.04 1.16
N TYR A 212 12.30 -3.86 2.04
CA TYR A 212 10.90 -4.19 1.76
C TYR A 212 10.43 -3.44 0.51
N GLN A 213 10.69 -2.14 0.43
CA GLN A 213 10.25 -1.32 -0.69
C GLN A 213 10.85 -1.78 -2.02
N ARG A 214 12.12 -2.18 -2.07
CA ARG A 214 12.71 -2.77 -3.28
C ARG A 214 12.04 -4.09 -3.65
N ARG A 215 11.79 -4.96 -2.68
CA ARG A 215 11.11 -6.24 -2.89
C ARG A 215 9.65 -6.07 -3.35
N SER A 216 8.98 -5.03 -2.88
CA SER A 216 7.58 -4.72 -3.21
C SER A 216 7.39 -4.30 -4.68
N GLN A 217 8.46 -3.83 -5.32
CA GLN A 217 8.46 -3.44 -6.74
C GLN A 217 8.58 -4.62 -7.69
N HIS A 218 8.88 -5.83 -7.19
CA HIS A 218 8.94 -7.02 -8.03
C HIS A 218 7.62 -7.26 -8.78
N ARG A 219 7.73 -7.70 -10.03
CA ARG A 219 6.60 -7.99 -10.92
C ARG A 219 6.76 -9.36 -11.52
N LEU A 220 5.65 -10.10 -11.58
CA LEU A 220 5.62 -11.34 -12.34
C LEU A 220 5.62 -11.05 -13.83
N THR A 221 6.29 -11.90 -14.57
CA THR A 221 6.17 -11.94 -16.02
C THR A 221 4.77 -12.42 -16.41
N SER A 222 4.34 -12.12 -17.63
CA SER A 222 3.03 -12.57 -18.11
C SER A 222 2.93 -14.09 -18.10
N GLY A 223 1.78 -14.62 -17.71
CA GLY A 223 1.52 -16.05 -17.71
C GLY A 223 0.34 -16.46 -16.84
N LEU A 224 0.11 -17.76 -16.81
CA LEU A 224 -0.86 -18.40 -15.94
C LEU A 224 -0.16 -18.83 -14.65
N TYR A 225 -0.73 -18.43 -13.51
CA TYR A 225 -0.18 -18.73 -12.20
C TYR A 225 -1.21 -19.40 -11.29
N LEU A 226 -0.73 -20.34 -10.49
CA LEU A 226 -1.44 -20.93 -9.38
C LEU A 226 -1.10 -20.15 -8.11
N GLY A 227 -2.09 -19.46 -7.52
CA GLY A 227 -1.92 -18.69 -6.29
C GLY A 227 -2.49 -19.42 -5.07
N TYR A 228 -1.81 -19.27 -3.93
CA TYR A 228 -2.30 -19.65 -2.61
C TYR A 228 -2.59 -18.40 -1.78
N LEU A 229 -3.86 -18.26 -1.38
CA LEU A 229 -4.33 -17.19 -0.51
C LEU A 229 -4.45 -17.70 0.92
N LYS A 230 -3.67 -17.11 1.83
CA LYS A 230 -3.81 -17.36 3.27
C LYS A 230 -4.26 -16.08 3.96
N LEU A 231 -5.44 -16.14 4.56
CA LEU A 231 -6.01 -15.02 5.31
C LEU A 231 -5.60 -15.11 6.79
N SER A 232 -5.32 -13.96 7.38
CA SER A 232 -5.12 -13.77 8.81
C SER A 232 -6.13 -12.73 9.28
N SER A 233 -7.12 -13.15 10.06
CA SER A 233 -8.14 -12.25 10.60
C SER A 233 -7.76 -11.73 11.98
N SER A 234 -8.15 -10.50 12.26
CA SER A 234 -8.07 -9.82 13.56
C SER A 234 -9.34 -8.99 13.76
N VAL A 235 -9.60 -8.50 14.98
CA VAL A 235 -10.83 -7.76 15.31
C VAL A 235 -11.11 -6.62 14.33
N ASP A 236 -10.06 -5.88 13.92
CA ASP A 236 -10.22 -4.68 13.10
C ASP A 236 -9.95 -4.91 11.61
N GLN A 237 -9.28 -6.02 11.23
CA GLN A 237 -8.72 -6.22 9.88
C GLN A 237 -8.65 -7.70 9.48
N ILE A 238 -8.90 -7.96 8.19
CA ILE A 238 -8.48 -9.18 7.51
C ILE A 238 -7.21 -8.84 6.72
N ARG A 239 -6.16 -9.63 6.89
CA ARG A 239 -4.88 -9.48 6.20
C ARG A 239 -4.61 -10.67 5.31
N VAL A 240 -3.90 -10.42 4.21
CA VAL A 240 -3.37 -11.47 3.35
C VAL A 240 -1.93 -11.76 3.75
N LEU A 241 -1.60 -13.02 4.02
CA LEU A 241 -0.22 -13.44 4.27
C LEU A 241 0.51 -13.67 2.95
N VAL A 242 1.70 -13.10 2.86
CA VAL A 242 2.55 -13.04 1.66
C VAL A 242 3.99 -13.40 2.02
N PRO A 243 4.80 -13.91 1.07
CA PRO A 243 6.21 -14.15 1.32
C PRO A 243 6.97 -12.84 1.57
N GLN A 244 7.84 -12.82 2.58
CA GLN A 244 8.67 -11.65 2.90
C GLN A 244 9.56 -11.18 1.74
N ARG A 245 9.92 -12.11 0.84
CA ARG A 245 10.76 -11.84 -0.34
C ARG A 245 10.02 -11.11 -1.47
N ILE A 246 8.69 -11.24 -1.54
CA ILE A 246 7.83 -10.68 -2.59
C ILE A 246 6.50 -10.20 -1.98
N PRO A 247 6.53 -9.18 -1.09
CA PRO A 247 5.42 -8.85 -0.21
C PRO A 247 4.16 -8.31 -0.91
N ASN A 248 4.23 -7.96 -2.19
CA ASN A 248 3.06 -7.53 -2.98
C ASN A 248 2.46 -8.65 -3.83
N MET A 249 2.90 -9.89 -3.61
CA MET A 249 2.46 -11.06 -4.38
C MET A 249 1.99 -12.15 -3.42
N LEU A 250 0.90 -12.82 -3.80
CA LEU A 250 0.50 -14.07 -3.15
C LEU A 250 1.62 -15.11 -3.30
N CYS A 251 1.64 -16.10 -2.41
CA CYS A 251 2.39 -17.33 -2.65
C CYS A 251 1.90 -17.91 -3.98
N HIS A 252 2.80 -18.13 -4.94
CA HIS A 252 2.40 -18.56 -6.28
C HIS A 252 3.41 -19.51 -6.91
N ALA A 253 2.94 -20.27 -7.89
CA ALA A 253 3.76 -21.05 -8.82
C ALA A 253 3.29 -20.77 -10.24
N ARG A 254 4.24 -20.64 -11.18
CA ARG A 254 3.92 -20.46 -12.60
C ARG A 254 3.47 -21.78 -13.19
N VAL A 255 2.34 -21.77 -13.88
CA VAL A 255 1.77 -22.93 -14.58
C VAL A 255 2.33 -22.97 -16.00
N ARG A 256 2.17 -21.88 -16.77
CA ARG A 256 2.68 -21.75 -18.14
C ARG A 256 2.82 -20.29 -18.60
N ASP A 257 3.52 -20.07 -19.71
CA ASP A 257 3.73 -18.74 -20.33
C ASP A 257 2.44 -18.14 -20.90
N ASN A 258 1.60 -18.97 -21.54
CA ASN A 258 0.32 -18.52 -22.07
C ASN A 258 -0.66 -18.28 -20.91
N ALA A 259 -1.16 -17.06 -20.75
CA ALA A 259 -2.10 -16.70 -19.70
C ALA A 259 -3.55 -17.15 -19.99
N ASN A 260 -3.86 -17.53 -21.23
CA ASN A 260 -5.24 -17.81 -21.63
C ASN A 260 -5.69 -19.21 -21.17
N VAL A 261 -6.85 -19.30 -20.52
CA VAL A 261 -7.54 -20.56 -20.24
C VAL A 261 -8.64 -20.72 -21.29
N SER A 262 -8.61 -21.82 -22.03
CA SER A 262 -9.61 -22.17 -23.03
C SER A 262 -10.95 -22.55 -22.38
N ARG A 263 -12.03 -22.59 -23.18
CA ARG A 263 -13.35 -23.00 -22.69
C ARG A 263 -13.31 -24.44 -22.20
N GLU A 264 -12.65 -25.31 -22.94
CA GLU A 264 -12.53 -26.74 -22.66
C GLU A 264 -11.76 -26.97 -21.34
N GLU A 265 -10.66 -26.26 -21.13
CA GLU A 265 -9.90 -26.27 -19.88
C GLU A 265 -10.74 -25.77 -18.69
N TRP A 266 -11.53 -24.72 -18.89
CA TRP A 266 -12.38 -24.15 -17.85
C TRP A 266 -13.54 -25.08 -17.48
N ASP A 267 -14.23 -25.65 -18.46
CA ASP A 267 -15.32 -26.60 -18.25
C ASP A 267 -14.81 -27.85 -17.52
N TRP A 268 -13.60 -28.30 -17.85
CA TRP A 268 -12.94 -29.41 -17.13
C TRP A 268 -12.66 -29.06 -15.65
N LEU A 269 -12.15 -27.86 -15.35
CA LEU A 269 -11.94 -27.41 -13.97
C LEU A 269 -13.24 -27.36 -13.16
N GLN A 270 -14.35 -26.91 -13.77
CA GLN A 270 -15.65 -26.86 -13.11
C GLN A 270 -16.23 -28.25 -12.81
N ARG A 271 -15.97 -29.24 -13.69
CA ARG A 271 -16.38 -30.63 -13.41
C ARG A 271 -15.65 -31.19 -12.19
N LEU A 272 -14.36 -30.87 -12.03
CA LEU A 272 -13.58 -31.31 -10.86
C LEU A 272 -14.11 -30.74 -9.55
N SER A 273 -14.50 -29.46 -9.50
CA SER A 273 -15.05 -28.88 -8.26
C SER A 273 -16.37 -29.53 -7.85
N ASN A 274 -17.21 -29.91 -8.82
CA ASN A 274 -18.51 -30.51 -8.54
C ASN A 274 -18.41 -31.99 -8.10
N ILE A 275 -17.30 -32.68 -8.45
CA ILE A 275 -17.03 -34.05 -8.00
C ILE A 275 -16.73 -34.08 -6.49
N GLU A 276 -15.98 -33.10 -5.97
CA GLU A 276 -15.69 -33.01 -4.53
C GLU A 276 -16.94 -32.76 -3.66
N ASP A 277 -17.98 -32.13 -4.21
CA ASP A 277 -19.27 -31.95 -3.55
C ASP A 277 -20.13 -33.22 -3.65
N GLY A 278 -20.11 -33.93 -4.79
CA GLY A 278 -20.85 -35.18 -4.99
C GLY A 278 -20.25 -36.40 -4.27
N GLU A 279 -18.93 -36.44 -4.04
CA GLU A 279 -18.29 -37.49 -3.24
C GLU A 279 -18.62 -37.39 -1.75
N LYS A 280 -18.90 -36.17 -1.24
CA LYS A 280 -19.42 -35.99 0.13
C LYS A 280 -20.83 -36.52 0.29
N GLU A 281 -21.69 -36.36 -0.72
CA GLU A 281 -23.05 -36.91 -0.72
C GLU A 281 -23.07 -38.44 -0.93
N ARG A 282 -22.16 -38.99 -1.75
CA ARG A 282 -22.04 -40.44 -1.97
C ARG A 282 -21.47 -41.20 -0.77
N MET A 283 -20.72 -40.56 0.12
CA MET A 283 -20.21 -41.23 1.33
C MET A 283 -21.29 -41.47 2.39
N GLU A 284 -22.44 -40.80 2.32
CA GLU A 284 -23.62 -41.04 3.17
C GLU A 284 -24.63 -42.01 2.55
N GLY A 285 -24.51 -42.32 1.26
CA GLY A 285 -25.41 -43.21 0.52
C GLY A 285 -24.66 -44.21 -0.35
N GLU A 286 -24.53 -45.42 0.19
CA GLU A 286 -24.33 -46.69 -0.54
C GLU A 286 -22.92 -47.00 -1.10
N ARG A 287 -22.36 -48.06 -0.51
CA ARG A 287 -21.43 -48.98 -1.15
C ARG A 287 -22.16 -49.64 -2.32
N GLU A 288 -21.69 -49.46 -3.56
CA GLU A 288 -21.57 -50.48 -4.60
C GLU A 288 -21.20 -49.85 -5.96
N GLY A 289 -20.39 -50.55 -6.74
CA GLY A 289 -20.14 -50.24 -8.16
C GLY A 289 -18.87 -49.43 -8.45
N VAL A 290 -17.73 -50.12 -8.39
CA VAL A 290 -16.48 -49.64 -9.02
C VAL A 290 -16.68 -49.68 -10.53
N ASP A 291 -16.66 -48.53 -11.18
CA ASP A 291 -16.26 -48.44 -12.59
C ASP A 291 -15.23 -47.33 -12.74
N GLN A 292 -13.97 -47.76 -12.85
CA GLN A 292 -12.79 -46.92 -13.08
C GLN A 292 -12.80 -46.48 -14.54
N THR A 293 -13.43 -45.34 -14.81
CA THR A 293 -13.26 -44.63 -16.09
C THR A 293 -12.03 -43.72 -16.03
N THR A 294 -10.84 -44.32 -16.00
CA THR A 294 -9.59 -43.58 -16.22
C THR A 294 -9.36 -43.33 -17.71
N ASP A 295 -9.59 -42.08 -18.08
CA ASP A 295 -8.74 -41.21 -18.92
C ASP A 295 -8.43 -41.58 -20.39
N SER A 296 -9.03 -40.81 -21.30
CA SER A 296 -8.45 -40.53 -22.63
C SER A 296 -8.44 -39.04 -23.00
N ASN A 297 -8.92 -38.17 -22.11
CA ASN A 297 -9.12 -36.74 -22.41
C ASN A 297 -8.68 -35.82 -21.26
N THR A 298 -7.69 -36.23 -20.47
CA THR A 298 -7.11 -35.36 -19.44
C THR A 298 -6.38 -34.20 -20.15
N PRO A 299 -6.82 -32.93 -19.97
CA PRO A 299 -6.21 -31.81 -20.69
C PRO A 299 -4.76 -31.63 -20.24
N LEU A 300 -3.90 -31.11 -21.12
CA LEU A 300 -2.50 -30.78 -20.81
C LEU A 300 -2.38 -29.95 -19.52
N LEU A 301 -3.35 -29.06 -19.31
CA LEU A 301 -3.47 -28.23 -18.11
C LEU A 301 -3.41 -29.03 -16.80
N TYR A 302 -3.91 -30.28 -16.76
CA TYR A 302 -3.82 -31.12 -15.57
C TYR A 302 -2.39 -31.35 -15.11
N TYR A 303 -1.51 -31.73 -16.03
CA TYR A 303 -0.10 -32.01 -15.73
C TYR A 303 0.66 -30.74 -15.36
N GLU A 304 0.34 -29.62 -16.01
CA GLU A 304 0.89 -28.29 -15.70
C GLU A 304 0.49 -27.85 -14.28
N LEU A 305 -0.80 -28.00 -13.93
CA LEU A 305 -1.31 -27.69 -12.61
C LEU A 305 -0.74 -28.60 -11.54
N GLN A 306 -0.61 -29.90 -11.80
CA GLN A 306 -0.02 -30.85 -10.85
C GLN A 306 1.45 -30.46 -10.53
N THR A 307 2.19 -30.02 -11.54
CA THR A 307 3.58 -29.56 -11.38
C THR A 307 3.63 -28.26 -10.58
N ALA A 308 2.80 -27.28 -10.94
CA ALA A 308 2.70 -26.00 -10.22
C ALA A 308 2.26 -26.19 -8.76
N LEU A 309 1.32 -27.11 -8.50
CA LEU A 309 0.84 -27.43 -7.16
C LEU A 309 1.96 -28.02 -6.29
N LYS A 310 2.72 -28.99 -6.81
CA LYS A 310 3.89 -29.55 -6.10
C LYS A 310 4.91 -28.46 -5.76
N ALA A 311 5.18 -27.55 -6.69
CA ALA A 311 6.09 -26.42 -6.45
C ALA A 311 5.55 -25.46 -5.37
N LEU A 312 4.25 -25.15 -5.42
CA LEU A 312 3.58 -24.28 -4.46
C LEU A 312 3.56 -24.87 -3.06
N LEU A 313 3.24 -26.15 -2.92
CA LEU A 313 3.24 -26.87 -1.64
C LEU A 313 4.63 -26.91 -0.99
N LYS A 314 5.68 -27.10 -1.81
CA LYS A 314 7.07 -26.99 -1.36
C LYS A 314 7.39 -25.58 -0.85
N LEU A 315 6.90 -24.54 -1.53
CA LEU A 315 7.13 -23.14 -1.14
C LEU A 315 6.45 -22.76 0.18
N ILE A 316 5.26 -23.31 0.45
CA ILE A 316 4.50 -23.05 1.68
C ILE A 316 4.82 -24.04 2.82
N ASN A 317 5.79 -24.95 2.62
CA ASN A 317 6.17 -26.00 3.56
C ASN A 317 4.99 -26.87 4.05
N LEU A 318 4.01 -27.15 3.18
CA LEU A 318 2.89 -28.02 3.50
C LEU A 318 3.10 -29.42 2.90
N PRO A 319 3.09 -30.49 3.72
CA PRO A 319 3.16 -31.86 3.20
C PRO A 319 1.91 -32.22 2.40
N LEU A 320 2.07 -32.94 1.28
CA LEU A 320 0.99 -33.37 0.38
C LEU A 320 -0.17 -34.07 1.10
N HIS A 321 0.10 -34.82 2.17
CA HIS A 321 -0.91 -35.56 2.93
C HIS A 321 -1.78 -34.68 3.86
N GLN A 322 -1.36 -33.45 4.15
CA GLN A 322 -2.13 -32.50 4.99
C GLN A 322 -3.07 -31.61 4.18
N VAL A 323 -2.97 -31.67 2.85
CA VAL A 323 -3.76 -30.86 1.90
C VAL A 323 -5.27 -31.07 2.07
N HIS A 324 -5.72 -32.29 2.39
CA HIS A 324 -7.15 -32.59 2.61
C HIS A 324 -7.69 -32.05 3.95
N LYS A 325 -6.83 -31.85 4.97
CA LYS A 325 -7.23 -31.32 6.29
C LYS A 325 -7.22 -29.80 6.35
N HIS A 326 -6.42 -29.17 5.48
CA HIS A 326 -6.49 -27.75 5.21
C HIS A 326 -7.28 -27.58 3.93
N THR A 327 -8.62 -27.60 4.01
CA THR A 327 -9.48 -27.18 2.89
C THR A 327 -8.82 -25.93 2.30
N LEU A 328 -8.19 -26.10 1.14
CA LEU A 328 -7.32 -25.12 0.48
C LEU A 328 -8.24 -24.00 0.04
N THR A 329 -8.58 -23.13 0.99
CA THR A 329 -9.90 -22.50 0.99
C THR A 329 -10.05 -21.60 -0.22
N HIS A 330 -8.95 -21.08 -0.79
CA HIS A 330 -8.99 -20.38 -2.07
C HIS A 330 -7.67 -20.55 -2.85
N VAL A 331 -7.51 -21.67 -3.56
CA VAL A 331 -6.57 -21.72 -4.70
C VAL A 331 -7.24 -20.99 -5.86
N ARG A 332 -6.62 -19.90 -6.34
CA ARG A 332 -7.15 -19.12 -7.47
C ARG A 332 -6.16 -19.12 -8.61
N LEU A 333 -6.67 -19.36 -9.81
CA LEU A 333 -5.95 -19.10 -11.05
C LEU A 333 -5.97 -17.59 -11.30
N HIS A 334 -4.79 -17.02 -11.45
CA HIS A 334 -4.64 -15.61 -11.81
C HIS A 334 -3.93 -15.51 -13.15
N THR A 335 -4.49 -14.68 -14.03
CA THR A 335 -3.89 -14.30 -15.30
C THR A 335 -3.19 -12.96 -15.12
N GLN A 336 -1.87 -12.93 -15.36
CA GLN A 336 -1.11 -11.68 -15.34
C GLN A 336 -0.90 -11.22 -16.79
N THR A 337 -1.66 -10.22 -17.24
CA THR A 337 -1.41 -9.52 -18.52
C THR A 337 -0.56 -8.28 -18.26
N GLN A 338 0.36 -7.95 -19.17
CA GLN A 338 1.35 -6.86 -18.97
C GLN A 338 0.73 -5.46 -18.78
N THR A 339 -0.58 -5.30 -19.02
CA THR A 339 -1.30 -4.05 -18.81
C THR A 339 -2.03 -4.04 -17.46
N GLN A 340 -1.50 -3.22 -16.53
CA GLN A 340 -2.12 -2.72 -15.28
C GLN A 340 -1.92 -3.57 -14.01
N THR A 341 -1.70 -3.04 -12.80
CA THR A 341 -1.34 -1.71 -12.27
C THR A 341 -0.91 -1.89 -10.81
N HIS A 342 -0.17 -0.92 -10.26
CA HIS A 342 0.18 -0.84 -8.83
C HIS A 342 -1.08 -0.81 -7.95
N THR A 343 -1.52 -1.97 -7.50
CA THR A 343 -2.36 -2.10 -6.33
C THR A 343 -1.64 -3.07 -5.40
N PRO A 344 -1.07 -2.61 -4.28
CA PRO A 344 -0.66 -3.53 -3.22
C PRO A 344 -1.89 -4.33 -2.77
N ILE A 345 -1.67 -5.62 -2.48
CA ILE A 345 -2.67 -6.49 -1.88
C ILE A 345 -2.84 -6.00 -0.43
N PHE A 346 -3.84 -5.16 -0.19
CA PHE A 346 -4.26 -4.73 1.16
C PHE A 346 -5.69 -5.13 1.42
#